data_AF-A0A2U1K1A1-F1
#
_entry.id   AF-A0A2U1K1A1-F1
#
_cell.length_a   1.000
_cell.length_b   1.000
_cell.length_c   1.000
_cell.angle_alpha   90.00
_cell.angle_beta   90.00
_cell.angle_gamma   90.00
#
_symmetry.space_group_name_H-M   'P 1'
#
loop_
_entity.id
_entity.type
_entity.pdbx_description
1 polymer ?
#
loop_
_entity_poly.entity_id
_entity_poly.type
_entity_poly.pdbx_seq_one_letter_code
_entity_poly.pdbx_strand_id
1 'polypeptide(L)'
;MANIDQIREWKQTVYPVLASKVEEFHLIGYDTATIEEVWECLIAKLERKKEVYKLHQLVAAIFNLSVNEYMNWLTISAYTGPNSLESNILLGSEEEK
;
A
#
# COMPACT_ATOMS: atom_id res chain seq x y z
N MET A 1 12.09 14.63 -10.42
CA MET A 1 10.82 13.90 -10.15
C MET A 1 10.92 12.48 -10.73
N ALA A 2 11.86 11.65 -10.26
CA ALA A 2 12.28 10.45 -11.01
C ALA A 2 12.32 9.16 -10.16
N ASN A 3 11.53 9.04 -9.09
CA ASN A 3 11.58 7.84 -8.23
C ASN A 3 10.36 6.93 -8.37
N ILE A 4 9.15 7.47 -8.47
CA ILE A 4 7.93 6.66 -8.57
C ILE A 4 7.85 5.92 -9.91
N ASP A 5 8.21 6.56 -11.01
CA ASP A 5 8.23 5.92 -12.32
C ASP A 5 9.19 4.72 -12.33
N GLN A 6 10.36 4.86 -11.71
CA GLN A 6 11.32 3.78 -11.55
C GLN A 6 10.81 2.66 -10.64
N ILE A 7 10.08 2.99 -9.57
CA ILE A 7 9.42 1.97 -8.72
C ILE A 7 8.38 1.19 -9.53
N ARG A 8 7.61 1.88 -10.40
CA ARG A 8 6.62 1.25 -11.28
C ARG A 8 7.25 0.25 -12.25
N GLU A 9 8.43 0.56 -12.79
CA GLU A 9 9.20 -0.37 -13.62
C GLU A 9 9.63 -1.63 -12.86
N TRP A 10 9.93 -1.51 -11.55
CA TRP A 10 10.32 -2.65 -10.72
C TRP A 10 9.17 -3.58 -10.34
N LYS A 11 7.90 -3.27 -10.67
CA LYS A 11 6.74 -4.10 -10.31
C LYS A 11 6.94 -5.57 -10.72
N GLN A 12 7.45 -5.82 -11.92
CA GLN A 12 7.71 -7.19 -12.39
C GLN A 12 8.81 -7.89 -11.57
N THR A 13 9.86 -7.17 -11.19
CA THR A 13 10.97 -7.70 -10.39
C THR A 13 10.53 -8.08 -8.98
N VAL A 14 9.66 -7.28 -8.36
CA VAL A 14 9.15 -7.53 -7.00
C VAL A 14 7.85 -8.31 -6.97
N TYR A 15 7.30 -8.70 -8.12
CA TYR A 15 6.09 -9.52 -8.23
C TYR A 15 6.07 -10.75 -7.32
N PRO A 16 7.12 -11.60 -7.23
CA PRO A 16 7.10 -12.75 -6.32
C PRO A 16 6.98 -12.33 -4.84
N VAL A 17 7.51 -11.16 -4.47
CA VAL A 17 7.40 -10.60 -3.12
C VAL A 17 5.98 -10.13 -2.85
N LEU A 18 5.35 -9.48 -3.83
CA LEU A 18 3.95 -9.06 -3.73
C LEU A 18 3.00 -10.24 -3.62
N ALA A 19 3.22 -11.30 -4.42
CA ALA A 19 2.46 -12.53 -4.34
C ALA A 19 2.54 -13.16 -2.94
N SER A 20 3.76 -13.27 -2.39
CA SER A 20 3.98 -13.77 -1.03
C SER A 20 3.28 -12.92 0.03
N LYS A 21 3.25 -11.59 -0.13
CA LYS A 21 2.53 -10.69 0.79
C LYS A 21 1.01 -10.84 0.69
N VAL A 22 0.47 -11.05 -0.51
CA VAL A 22 -0.96 -11.33 -0.70
C VAL A 22 -1.34 -12.66 -0.05
N GLU A 23 -0.54 -13.71 -0.25
CA GLU A 23 -0.73 -15.00 0.42
C GLU A 23 -0.69 -14.86 1.95
N GLU A 24 0.21 -14.02 2.49
CA GLU A 24 0.24 -13.70 3.93
C GLU A 24 -1.07 -13.04 4.40
N PHE A 25 -1.62 -12.10 3.63
CA PHE A 25 -2.90 -11.47 3.95
C PHE A 25 -4.06 -12.45 3.91
N HIS A 26 -4.08 -13.33 2.90
CA HIS A 26 -5.07 -14.42 2.79
C HIS A 26 -4.97 -15.35 4.00
N LEU A 27 -3.77 -15.71 4.42
CA LEU A 27 -3.55 -16.60 5.58
C LEU A 27 -4.12 -16.02 6.89
N ILE A 28 -4.18 -14.70 7.01
CA ILE A 28 -4.73 -13.98 8.18
C ILE A 28 -6.26 -13.76 8.05
N GLY A 29 -6.87 -14.20 6.94
CA GLY A 29 -8.31 -14.17 6.68
C GLY A 29 -8.77 -13.05 5.75
N TYR A 30 -7.85 -12.39 5.03
CA TYR A 30 -8.17 -11.34 4.07
C TYR A 30 -8.14 -11.84 2.62
N ASP A 31 -8.95 -12.86 2.33
CA ASP A 31 -8.95 -13.62 1.06
C ASP A 31 -9.22 -12.77 -0.20
N THR A 32 -9.78 -11.57 -0.04
CA THR A 32 -10.10 -10.67 -1.15
C THR A 32 -8.91 -9.82 -1.60
N ALA A 33 -7.80 -9.82 -0.87
CA ALA A 33 -6.65 -8.98 -1.21
C ALA A 33 -6.05 -9.39 -2.56
N THR A 34 -5.83 -8.42 -3.44
CA THR A 34 -5.21 -8.64 -4.76
C THR A 34 -3.81 -8.03 -4.84
N ILE A 35 -2.98 -8.55 -5.76
CA ILE A 35 -1.64 -8.02 -6.01
C ILE A 35 -1.72 -6.55 -6.44
N GLU A 36 -2.69 -6.21 -7.28
CA GLU A 36 -2.96 -4.84 -7.73
C GLU A 36 -3.28 -3.91 -6.56
N GLU A 37 -4.19 -4.28 -5.65
CA GLU A 37 -4.53 -3.43 -4.49
C GLU A 37 -3.34 -3.24 -3.54
N VAL A 38 -2.61 -4.31 -3.26
CA VAL A 38 -1.40 -4.25 -2.42
C VAL A 38 -0.33 -3.35 -3.07
N TRP A 39 -0.17 -3.44 -4.39
CA TRP A 39 0.75 -2.60 -5.14
C TRP A 39 0.36 -1.12 -5.09
N GLU A 40 -0.89 -0.78 -5.39
CA GLU A 40 -1.37 0.61 -5.37
C GLU A 40 -1.32 1.19 -3.94
N CYS A 41 -1.64 0.40 -2.93
CA CYS A 41 -1.48 0.79 -1.52
C CYS A 41 -0.02 1.15 -1.19
N LEU A 42 0.93 0.33 -1.66
CA LEU A 42 2.36 0.57 -1.48
C LEU A 42 2.81 1.85 -2.21
N ILE A 43 2.40 2.05 -3.46
CA ILE A 43 2.74 3.25 -4.24
C ILE A 43 2.22 4.51 -3.55
N ALA A 44 0.96 4.52 -3.12
CA ALA A 44 0.39 5.63 -2.36
C ALA A 44 1.17 5.92 -1.06
N LYS A 45 1.68 4.87 -0.39
CA LYS A 45 2.53 5.01 0.80
C LYS A 45 3.91 5.61 0.49
N LEU A 46 4.53 5.22 -0.61
CA LEU A 46 5.86 5.70 -1.02
C LEU A 46 5.79 7.14 -1.58
N GLU A 47 4.73 7.47 -2.31
CA GLU A 47 4.46 8.82 -2.83
C GLU A 47 4.38 9.87 -1.71
N ARG A 48 3.79 9.52 -0.57
CA ARG A 48 3.71 10.41 0.60
C ARG A 48 5.08 10.79 1.17
N LYS A 49 6.07 9.90 1.08
CA LYS A 49 7.40 10.11 1.67
C LYS A 49 8.35 10.90 0.77
N LYS A 50 8.10 10.96 -0.55
CA LYS A 50 8.93 11.69 -1.53
C LYS A 50 10.44 11.40 -1.44
N GLU A 51 10.81 10.18 -1.04
CA GLU A 51 12.19 9.73 -0.93
C GLU A 51 12.69 9.01 -2.19
N VAL A 52 14.01 8.85 -2.31
CA VAL A 52 14.62 8.03 -3.36
C VAL A 52 14.76 6.59 -2.86
N TYR A 53 13.92 5.70 -3.36
CA TYR A 53 13.96 4.28 -3.00
C TYR A 53 14.92 3.46 -3.87
N LYS A 54 15.62 2.52 -3.24
CA LYS A 54 16.38 1.43 -3.90
C LYS A 54 15.57 0.13 -3.88
N LEU A 55 15.89 -0.82 -4.76
CA LEU A 55 15.15 -2.09 -4.88
C LEU A 55 15.02 -2.85 -3.55
N HIS A 56 16.10 -2.95 -2.76
CA HIS A 56 16.04 -3.62 -1.45
C HIS A 56 15.13 -2.88 -0.45
N GLN A 57 15.04 -1.55 -0.54
CA GLN A 57 14.13 -0.77 0.31
C GLN A 57 12.68 -0.95 -0.13
N LEU A 58 12.42 -1.11 -1.43
CA LEU A 58 11.10 -1.45 -1.96
C LEU A 58 10.65 -2.82 -1.43
N VAL A 59 11.52 -3.83 -1.50
CA VAL A 59 11.24 -5.17 -0.93
C VAL A 59 10.95 -5.08 0.57
N ALA A 60 11.78 -4.35 1.33
CA ALA A 60 11.52 -4.13 2.75
C ALA A 60 10.20 -3.39 3.02
N ALA A 61 9.84 -2.42 2.18
CA ALA A 61 8.58 -1.70 2.29
C ALA A 61 7.37 -2.59 2.02
N ILE A 62 7.46 -3.54 1.07
CA ILE A 62 6.43 -4.55 0.83
C ILE A 62 6.22 -5.38 2.08
N PHE A 63 7.30 -5.95 2.65
CA PHE A 63 7.17 -6.80 3.85
C PHE A 63 6.69 -6.05 5.08
N ASN A 64 7.07 -4.77 5.23
CA ASN A 64 6.63 -3.91 6.31
C ASN A 64 5.20 -3.34 6.12
N LEU A 65 4.53 -3.65 5.00
CA LEU A 65 3.13 -3.26 4.82
C LEU A 65 2.27 -4.12 5.76
N SER A 66 1.67 -3.46 6.75
CA SER A 66 0.77 -4.14 7.68
C SER A 66 -0.65 -4.26 7.12
N VAL A 67 -1.38 -5.27 7.56
CA VAL A 67 -2.80 -5.45 7.25
C VAL A 67 -3.61 -4.21 7.65
N ASN A 68 -3.30 -3.60 8.80
CA ASN A 68 -4.00 -2.40 9.26
C ASN A 68 -3.83 -1.21 8.29
N GLU A 69 -2.61 -1.00 7.78
CA GLU A 69 -2.37 0.03 6.77
C GLU A 69 -3.09 -0.27 5.45
N TYR A 70 -3.11 -1.54 5.04
CA TYR A 70 -3.85 -1.98 3.86
C TYR A 70 -5.36 -1.72 4.00
N MET A 71 -5.95 -2.07 5.14
CA MET A 71 -7.38 -1.86 5.41
C MET A 71 -7.73 -0.38 5.49
N ASN A 72 -6.89 0.44 6.13
CA ASN A 72 -7.08 1.88 6.15
C ASN A 72 -7.03 2.46 4.73
N TRP A 73 -6.06 2.02 3.92
CA TRP A 73 -5.99 2.44 2.52
C TRP A 73 -7.22 2.01 1.72
N LEU A 74 -7.66 0.75 1.84
CA LEU A 74 -8.83 0.22 1.13
C LEU A 74 -10.10 0.99 1.48
N THR A 75 -10.29 1.28 2.77
CA THR A 75 -11.40 2.09 3.29
C THR A 75 -11.38 3.48 2.66
N ILE A 76 -10.23 4.17 2.71
CA ILE A 76 -10.08 5.51 2.12
C ILE A 76 -10.33 5.47 0.60
N SER A 77 -9.77 4.50 -0.11
CA SER A 77 -9.93 4.33 -1.56
C SER A 77 -11.39 4.11 -1.96
N ALA A 78 -12.15 3.36 -1.16
CA ALA A 78 -13.58 3.14 -1.37
C ALA A 78 -14.41 4.43 -1.19
N TYR A 79 -14.05 5.28 -0.23
CA TYR A 79 -14.73 6.57 -0.01
C TYR A 79 -14.34 7.65 -1.02
N THR A 80 -13.09 7.60 -1.52
CA THR A 80 -12.49 8.74 -2.19
C THR A 80 -12.61 8.68 -3.72
N GLY A 81 -13.06 7.56 -4.29
CA GLY A 81 -13.10 7.38 -5.74
C GLY A 81 -11.71 7.52 -6.39
N PRO A 82 -11.58 7.36 -7.70
CA PRO A 82 -10.29 7.17 -8.37
C PRO A 82 -9.33 8.38 -8.34
N ASN A 83 -9.60 9.46 -7.60
CA ASN A 83 -8.82 10.70 -7.73
C ASN A 83 -8.79 11.68 -6.52
N SER A 84 -8.70 11.22 -5.27
CA SER A 84 -8.13 12.08 -4.23
C SER A 84 -7.39 11.33 -3.14
N LEU A 85 -6.22 11.87 -2.77
CA LEU A 85 -5.46 11.45 -1.60
C LEU A 85 -5.46 12.62 -0.62
N GLU A 86 -6.57 12.82 0.09
CA GLU A 86 -6.58 13.62 1.33
C GLU A 86 -7.58 13.03 2.32
N SER A 87 -7.10 12.20 3.25
CA SER A 87 -7.83 11.95 4.50
C SER A 87 -6.91 11.39 5.59
N ASN A 88 -6.07 12.27 6.14
CA ASN A 88 -5.62 12.15 7.53
C ASN A 88 -6.59 12.85 8.50
N ILE A 89 -7.87 13.04 8.15
CA ILE A 89 -8.82 13.85 8.94
C ILE A 89 -10.08 13.08 9.42
N LEU A 90 -10.42 11.89 8.90
CA LEU A 90 -11.76 11.30 9.17
C LEU A 90 -11.80 10.03 10.03
N LEU A 91 -10.69 9.49 10.53
CA LEU A 91 -10.71 8.34 11.44
C LEU A 91 -10.21 8.64 12.86
N GLY A 92 -10.13 9.94 13.21
CA GLY A 92 -9.73 10.40 14.55
C GLY A 92 -10.87 10.93 15.42
N SER A 93 -12.13 10.73 15.02
CA SER A 93 -13.28 11.17 15.81
C SER A 93 -14.30 10.05 15.95
N GLU A 94 -13.99 9.07 16.80
CA GLU A 94 -14.97 8.42 17.68
C GLU A 94 -14.23 7.49 18.65
N GLU A 95 -14.10 7.96 19.90
CA GLU A 95 -14.16 7.21 21.18
C GLU A 95 -14.04 8.28 22.29
N GLU A 96 -15.16 8.89 22.67
CA GLU A 96 -15.89 8.60 23.92
C GLU A 96 -15.06 8.75 25.22
N LYS A 97 -15.09 9.94 25.83
CA LYS A 97 -15.85 10.19 27.07
C LYS A 97 -15.94 11.68 27.42
#